data_AF-A0A1V5NJ24-F1
#
_entry.id   AF-A0A1V5NJ24-F1
#
_cell.length_a   1.000
_cell.length_b   1.000
_cell.length_c   1.000
_cell.angle_alpha   90.00
_cell.angle_beta   90.00
_cell.angle_gamma   90.00
#
_symmetry.space_group_name_H-M   'P 1'
#
loop_
_entity.id
_entity.type
_entity.pdbx_description
1 polymer ?
#
loop_
_entity_poly.entity_id
_entity_poly.type
_entity_poly.pdbx_seq_one_letter_code
_entity_poly.pdbx_strand_id
1 'polypeptide(L)'
;MSLATVENWEAKLRAAFDRADAHLEQKYAGRFTLKPNRLPHEAGATRDADGVFDLTVGFTAGFGSKYGEGYVFRVRLATFDHVPPATRAKIESEAVVTLTEEIAAEFPGRDLRIVTDGDQYKVIGDLSLK
;
A
#
# COMPACT_ATOMS: atom_id res chain seq x y z
N MET A 1 12.55 -12.58 20.66
CA MET A 1 11.85 -12.28 19.40
C MET A 1 12.47 -13.15 18.33
N SER A 2 11.70 -13.96 17.61
CA SER A 2 12.21 -14.72 16.48
C SER A 2 11.99 -13.93 15.19
N LEU A 3 12.89 -14.13 14.22
CA LEU A 3 12.74 -13.58 12.87
C LEU A 3 11.38 -13.95 12.26
N ALA A 4 10.91 -15.16 12.52
CA ALA A 4 9.64 -15.69 12.05
C ALA A 4 8.40 -14.87 12.48
N THR A 5 8.41 -14.27 13.68
CA THR A 5 7.27 -13.46 14.12
C THR A 5 7.19 -12.13 13.38
N VAL A 6 8.34 -11.52 13.08
CA VAL A 6 8.42 -10.30 12.24
C VAL A 6 7.95 -10.62 10.83
N GLU A 7 8.50 -11.69 10.24
CA GLU A 7 8.19 -12.11 8.87
C GLU A 7 6.69 -12.41 8.70
N ASN A 8 6.07 -13.10 9.67
CA ASN A 8 4.63 -13.37 9.62
C ASN A 8 3.79 -12.09 9.74
N TRP A 9 4.20 -11.15 10.57
CA TRP A 9 3.52 -9.87 10.69
C TRP A 9 3.60 -9.08 9.38
N GLU A 10 4.80 -8.98 8.80
CA GLU A 10 5.03 -8.30 7.53
C GLU A 10 4.29 -8.99 6.37
N ALA A 11 4.24 -10.32 6.36
CA ALA A 11 3.49 -11.08 5.36
C ALA A 11 1.99 -10.77 5.39
N LYS A 12 1.38 -10.64 6.57
CA LYS A 12 -0.02 -10.23 6.71
C LYS A 12 -0.26 -8.81 6.22
N LEU A 13 0.62 -7.87 6.60
CA LEU A 13 0.52 -6.50 6.12
C LEU A 13 0.64 -6.48 4.59
N ARG A 14 1.64 -7.16 4.05
CA ARG A 14 1.83 -7.28 2.60
C ARG A 14 0.61 -7.88 1.91
N ALA A 15 -0.03 -8.89 2.48
CA ALA A 15 -1.25 -9.47 1.91
C ALA A 15 -2.40 -8.44 1.81
N ALA A 16 -2.57 -7.58 2.82
CA ALA A 16 -3.55 -6.49 2.75
C ALA A 16 -3.22 -5.50 1.61
N PHE A 17 -1.95 -5.15 1.45
CA PHE A 17 -1.48 -4.28 0.37
C PHE A 17 -1.64 -4.90 -1.02
N ASP A 18 -1.31 -6.19 -1.17
CA ASP A 18 -1.45 -6.93 -2.42
C ASP A 18 -2.93 -7.03 -2.85
N ARG A 19 -3.86 -7.18 -1.90
CA ARG A 19 -5.30 -7.20 -2.20
C ARG A 19 -5.86 -5.83 -2.56
N ALA A 20 -5.41 -4.77 -1.90
CA ALA A 20 -5.77 -3.41 -2.28
C ALA A 20 -5.23 -3.05 -3.67
N ASP A 21 -4.00 -3.46 -4.00
CA ASP A 21 -3.40 -3.31 -5.32
C ASP A 21 -4.24 -4.03 -6.39
N ALA A 22 -4.54 -5.32 -6.18
CA ALA A 22 -5.37 -6.10 -7.08
C ALA A 22 -6.77 -5.50 -7.29
N HIS A 23 -7.39 -4.93 -6.24
CA HIS A 23 -8.67 -4.22 -6.36
C HIS A 23 -8.58 -2.98 -7.25
N LEU A 24 -7.53 -2.16 -7.09
CA LEU A 24 -7.30 -1.00 -7.95
C LEU A 24 -7.03 -1.43 -9.39
N GLU A 25 -6.19 -2.44 -9.59
CA GLU A 25 -5.90 -3.02 -10.90
C GLU A 25 -7.16 -3.52 -11.57
N GLN A 26 -7.98 -4.33 -10.90
CA GLN A 26 -9.24 -4.82 -11.48
C GLN A 26 -10.17 -3.67 -11.91
N LYS A 27 -10.21 -2.58 -11.14
CA LYS A 27 -11.12 -1.46 -11.39
C LYS A 27 -10.63 -0.50 -12.47
N TYR A 28 -9.31 -0.32 -12.59
CA TYR A 28 -8.69 0.67 -13.47
C TYR A 28 -7.84 0.06 -14.59
N ALA A 29 -7.73 -1.27 -14.66
CA ALA A 29 -7.04 -1.98 -15.72
C ALA A 29 -7.50 -1.51 -17.09
N GLY A 30 -6.54 -1.29 -17.99
CA GLY A 30 -6.79 -0.83 -19.36
C GLY A 30 -7.21 0.64 -19.48
N ARG A 31 -7.38 1.39 -18.38
CA ARG A 31 -7.62 2.84 -18.45
C ARG A 31 -6.36 3.68 -18.59
N PHE A 32 -5.21 3.09 -18.27
CA PHE A 32 -3.92 3.75 -18.29
C PHE A 32 -2.91 2.91 -19.06
N THR A 33 -2.04 3.58 -19.82
CA THR A 33 -0.91 2.97 -20.50
C THR A 33 0.18 2.63 -19.49
N LEU A 34 0.62 1.37 -19.46
CA LEU A 34 1.74 0.93 -18.63
C LEU A 34 3.04 1.59 -19.06
N LYS A 35 3.93 1.86 -18.11
CA LYS A 35 5.32 2.22 -18.44
C LYS A 35 6.02 1.04 -19.17
N PRO A 36 6.89 1.30 -20.16
CA PRO A 36 7.53 0.28 -21.01
C PRO A 36 8.30 -0.81 -20.26
N ASN A 37 8.90 -0.49 -19.12
CA ASN A 37 9.67 -1.44 -18.30
C ASN A 37 8.81 -2.14 -17.25
N ARG A 38 7.49 -2.01 -17.33
CA ARG A 38 6.56 -2.57 -16.35
C ARG A 38 5.75 -3.69 -16.99
N LEU A 39 5.69 -4.81 -16.30
CA LEU A 39 4.98 -5.98 -16.78
C LEU A 39 3.46 -5.81 -16.55
N PRO A 40 2.60 -6.50 -17.30
CA PRO A 40 1.18 -6.58 -16.98
C PRO A 40 0.95 -7.09 -15.56
N HIS A 41 -0.13 -6.67 -14.90
CA HIS A 41 -0.46 -7.13 -13.55
C HIS A 41 -0.38 -8.66 -13.43
N GLU A 42 0.23 -9.14 -12.34
CA GLU A 42 0.52 -10.55 -12.04
C GLU A 42 1.61 -11.21 -12.90
N ALA A 43 2.23 -10.50 -13.84
CA ALA A 43 3.37 -11.01 -14.61
C ALA A 43 4.73 -10.68 -13.98
N GLY A 44 4.77 -9.84 -12.94
CA GLY A 44 5.99 -9.47 -12.23
C GLY A 44 6.33 -10.43 -11.08
N ALA A 45 7.60 -10.42 -10.68
CA ALA A 45 8.04 -11.12 -9.47
C ALA A 45 7.56 -10.40 -8.17
N THR A 46 7.26 -9.11 -8.28
CA THR A 46 6.81 -8.23 -7.20
C THR A 46 5.80 -7.21 -7.74
N ARG A 47 4.92 -6.68 -6.87
CA ARG A 47 3.86 -5.72 -7.27
C ARG A 47 4.39 -4.37 -7.74
N ASP A 48 5.60 -3.98 -7.32
CA ASP A 48 6.26 -2.78 -7.84
C ASP A 48 6.87 -2.97 -9.24
N ALA A 49 6.99 -4.21 -9.71
CA ALA A 49 7.51 -4.58 -11.03
C ALA A 49 6.41 -4.81 -12.07
N ASP A 50 5.14 -4.87 -11.67
CA ASP A 50 4.00 -5.09 -12.56
C ASP A 50 2.82 -4.13 -12.30
N GLY A 51 1.83 -4.15 -13.18
CA GLY A 51 0.63 -3.33 -13.04
C GLY A 51 0.86 -1.82 -13.25
N VAL A 52 -0.23 -1.07 -13.19
CA VAL A 52 -0.25 0.40 -13.18
C VAL A 52 -0.07 0.94 -11.76
N PHE A 53 -0.48 0.22 -10.72
CA PHE A 53 -0.40 0.69 -9.34
C PHE A 53 0.85 0.18 -8.63
N ASP A 54 1.32 0.96 -7.66
CA ASP A 54 2.40 0.58 -6.77
C ASP A 54 2.07 1.13 -5.38
N LEU A 55 1.74 0.20 -4.49
CA LEU A 55 1.41 0.43 -3.09
C LEU A 55 2.53 -0.05 -2.15
N THR A 56 3.79 -0.03 -2.59
CA THR A 56 4.90 -0.54 -1.77
C THR A 56 4.92 0.09 -0.38
N VAL A 57 5.02 -0.76 0.65
CA VAL A 57 5.03 -0.38 2.06
C VAL A 57 6.37 -0.71 2.70
N GLY A 58 6.86 0.16 3.58
CA GLY A 58 8.14 -0.04 4.27
C GLY A 58 8.12 0.47 5.71
N PHE A 59 8.81 -0.24 6.60
CA PHE A 59 8.95 0.17 7.99
C PHE A 59 9.84 1.43 8.12
N THR A 60 9.49 2.30 9.07
CA THR A 60 10.30 3.44 9.47
C THR A 60 10.33 3.57 10.99
N ALA A 61 11.51 3.88 11.54
CA ALA A 61 11.68 4.24 12.95
C ALA A 61 11.06 5.60 13.31
N GLY A 62 10.64 6.40 12.32
CA GLY A 62 9.84 7.59 12.56
C GLY A 62 10.60 8.83 13.05
N PHE A 63 11.91 8.93 12.86
CA PHE A 63 12.65 10.16 13.16
C PHE A 63 12.09 11.34 12.33
N GLY A 64 11.55 12.37 13.00
CA GLY A 64 10.90 13.52 12.36
C GLY A 64 9.42 13.32 11.98
N SER A 65 8.87 12.13 12.24
CA SER A 65 7.44 11.82 12.08
C SER A 65 6.59 12.50 13.15
N LYS A 66 5.38 12.94 12.80
CA LYS A 66 4.39 13.38 13.80
C LYS A 66 3.89 12.22 14.68
N TYR A 67 3.97 10.99 14.17
CA TYR A 67 3.36 9.79 14.78
C TYR A 67 4.36 8.75 15.27
N GLY A 68 5.66 9.04 15.19
CA GLY A 68 6.71 8.05 15.49
C GLY A 68 6.82 6.95 14.44
N GLU A 69 7.17 5.75 14.90
CA GLU A 69 7.38 4.54 14.12
C GLU A 69 6.11 4.07 13.39
N GLY A 70 6.30 3.31 12.32
CA GLY A 70 5.20 2.76 11.55
C GLY A 70 5.60 2.29 10.18
N TYR A 71 4.60 1.98 9.36
CA TYR A 71 4.79 1.54 7.99
C TYR A 71 4.33 2.64 7.04
N VAL A 72 5.24 3.15 6.21
CA VAL A 72 4.94 4.22 5.24
C VAL A 72 4.70 3.65 3.86
N PHE A 73 3.79 4.28 3.12
CA PHE A 73 3.51 3.93 1.74
C PHE A 73 3.01 5.15 0.95
N ARG A 74 3.01 5.03 -0.37
CA ARG A 74 2.44 6.00 -1.31
C ARG A 74 1.62 5.26 -2.34
N VAL A 75 0.56 5.89 -2.83
CA VAL A 75 -0.22 5.37 -3.95
C VAL A 75 0.41 5.91 -5.24
N ARG A 76 1.27 5.11 -5.87
CA ARG A 76 1.94 5.50 -7.12
C ARG A 76 1.23 4.90 -8.32
N LEU A 77 1.18 5.66 -9.41
CA LEU A 77 0.69 5.21 -10.70
C LEU A 77 1.85 5.20 -11.69
N ALA A 78 2.20 4.02 -12.18
CA ALA A 78 3.26 3.76 -13.15
C ALA A 78 2.75 3.85 -14.59
N THR A 79 2.17 5.01 -14.91
CA THR A 79 1.69 5.35 -16.26
C THR A 79 2.41 6.58 -16.81
N PHE A 80 2.43 6.75 -18.14
CA PHE A 80 2.81 7.98 -18.81
C PHE A 80 1.63 8.91 -19.09
N ASP A 81 0.41 8.41 -18.93
CA ASP A 81 -0.78 9.19 -19.20
C ASP A 81 -0.89 10.34 -18.19
N HIS A 82 -1.39 11.47 -18.68
CA HIS A 82 -1.75 12.55 -17.77
C HIS A 82 -2.95 12.11 -16.92
N VAL A 83 -2.74 11.97 -15.61
CA VAL A 83 -3.80 11.67 -14.65
C VAL A 83 -4.29 12.98 -14.02
N PRO A 84 -5.52 13.43 -14.31
CA PRO A 84 -6.05 14.66 -13.72
C PRO A 84 -6.04 14.60 -12.19
N PRO A 85 -5.80 15.73 -11.48
CA PRO A 85 -5.73 15.75 -10.02
C PRO A 85 -6.95 15.16 -9.32
N ALA A 86 -8.16 15.40 -9.85
CA ALA A 86 -9.40 14.84 -9.30
C ALA A 86 -9.44 13.30 -9.43
N THR A 87 -8.96 12.75 -10.54
CA THR A 87 -8.87 11.30 -10.74
C THR A 87 -7.85 10.68 -9.81
N ARG A 88 -6.69 11.33 -9.64
CA ARG A 88 -5.65 10.93 -8.69
C ARG A 88 -6.19 10.90 -7.26
N ALA A 89 -6.81 11.97 -6.80
CA ALA A 89 -7.38 12.06 -5.46
C ALA A 89 -8.45 10.99 -5.20
N LYS A 90 -9.27 10.67 -6.23
CA LYS A 90 -10.25 9.59 -6.15
C LYS A 90 -9.58 8.22 -5.98
N ILE A 91 -8.54 7.93 -6.77
CA ILE A 91 -7.79 6.68 -6.69
C ILE A 91 -7.09 6.56 -5.32
N GLU A 92 -6.45 7.63 -4.85
CA GLU A 92 -5.79 7.67 -3.55
C GLU A 92 -6.78 7.44 -2.40
N SER A 93 -7.93 8.11 -2.43
CA SER A 93 -8.98 7.90 -1.44
C SER A 93 -9.50 6.48 -1.45
N GLU A 94 -9.68 5.87 -2.63
CA GLU A 94 -10.15 4.50 -2.74
C GLU A 94 -9.11 3.50 -2.23
N ALA A 95 -7.84 3.68 -2.59
CA ALA A 95 -6.74 2.87 -2.08
C ALA A 95 -6.70 2.88 -0.54
N VAL A 96 -6.83 4.05 0.09
CA VAL A 96 -6.83 4.17 1.56
C VAL A 96 -8.05 3.50 2.18
N VAL A 97 -9.24 3.64 1.58
CA VAL A 97 -10.45 2.98 2.07
C VAL A 97 -10.29 1.46 2.02
N THR A 98 -9.91 0.91 0.85
CA THR A 98 -9.71 -0.53 0.68
C THR A 98 -8.60 -1.05 1.60
N LEU A 99 -7.47 -0.36 1.72
CA LEU A 99 -6.40 -0.75 2.64
C LEU A 99 -6.87 -0.75 4.10
N THR A 100 -7.70 0.21 4.50
CA THR A 100 -8.23 0.26 5.86
C THR A 100 -9.08 -0.97 6.17
N GLU A 101 -9.93 -1.38 5.24
CA GLU A 101 -10.76 -2.58 5.36
C GLU A 101 -9.90 -3.86 5.39
N GLU A 102 -8.93 -3.96 4.49
CA GLU A 102 -8.03 -5.12 4.39
C GLU A 102 -7.12 -5.28 5.61
N ILE A 103 -6.57 -4.18 6.14
CA ILE A 103 -5.77 -4.20 7.37
C ILE A 103 -6.63 -4.65 8.56
N ALA A 104 -7.85 -4.15 8.68
CA ALA A 104 -8.75 -4.56 9.75
C ALA A 104 -9.10 -6.06 9.68
N ALA A 105 -9.22 -6.61 8.46
CA ALA A 105 -9.47 -8.03 8.24
C ALA A 105 -8.25 -8.93 8.58
N GLU A 106 -7.03 -8.51 8.22
CA GLU A 106 -5.79 -9.26 8.51
C GLU A 106 -5.35 -9.20 9.98
N PHE A 107 -5.69 -8.10 10.66
CA PHE A 107 -5.30 -7.82 12.04
C PHE A 107 -6.52 -7.62 12.95
N PRO A 108 -7.39 -8.65 13.10
CA PRO A 108 -8.59 -8.52 13.91
C PRO A 108 -8.22 -8.23 15.38
N GLY A 109 -8.88 -7.22 15.94
CA GLY A 109 -8.68 -6.81 17.34
C GLY A 109 -7.40 -5.99 17.57
N ARG A 110 -6.69 -5.57 16.51
CA ARG A 110 -5.60 -4.60 16.63
C ARG A 110 -6.08 -3.21 16.24
N ASP A 111 -5.65 -2.22 17.02
CA ASP A 111 -5.84 -0.81 16.68
C ASP A 111 -4.78 -0.41 15.65
N LEU A 112 -5.04 -0.69 14.38
CA LEU A 112 -4.22 -0.21 13.25
C LEU A 112 -5.02 0.79 12.45
N ARG A 113 -4.38 1.90 12.08
CA ARG A 113 -5.01 2.96 11.29
C ARG A 113 -4.05 3.62 10.33
N ILE A 114 -4.58 4.07 9.20
CA ILE A 114 -3.85 4.84 8.20
C ILE A 114 -4.01 6.33 8.50
N VAL A 115 -2.89 7.06 8.54
CA VAL A 115 -2.84 8.50 8.70
C VAL A 115 -1.99 9.14 7.60
N THR A 116 -2.21 10.42 7.33
CA THR A 116 -1.30 11.22 6.50
C THR A 116 -0.16 11.74 7.37
N ASP A 117 1.09 11.50 6.94
CA ASP A 117 2.31 11.96 7.59
C ASP A 117 3.22 12.65 6.56
N GLY A 118 3.10 13.97 6.43
CA GLY A 118 3.74 14.73 5.35
C GLY A 118 3.04 14.51 4.01
N ASP A 119 3.81 14.12 2.98
CA ASP A 119 3.36 13.85 1.62
C ASP A 119 3.07 12.36 1.34
N GLN A 120 2.99 11.54 2.40
CA GLN A 120 2.81 10.10 2.33
C GLN A 120 1.79 9.62 3.37
N TYR A 121 1.39 8.36 3.23
CA TYR A 121 0.54 7.68 4.20
C TYR A 121 1.38 6.84 5.15
N LYS A 122 0.86 6.62 6.36
CA LYS A 122 1.49 5.81 7.38
C LYS A 122 0.46 4.95 8.11
N VAL A 123 0.75 3.66 8.24
CA VAL A 123 0.06 2.74 9.16
C VAL A 123 0.70 2.88 10.54
N ILE A 124 -0.13 3.22 11.54
CA ILE A 124 0.27 3.39 12.93
C ILE A 124 -0.66 2.62 13.87
N GLY A 125 -0.25 2.45 15.14
CA GLY A 125 -1.06 1.83 16.19
C GLY A 125 -0.37 0.62 16.83
N ASP A 126 -1.09 -0.49 17.02
CA ASP A 126 -0.54 -1.70 17.64
C ASP A 126 0.34 -2.52 16.68
N LEU A 127 1.61 -2.12 16.59
CA LEU A 127 2.67 -2.79 15.83
C LEU A 127 3.34 -3.93 16.61
N SER A 128 2.76 -4.38 17.73
CA SER A 128 3.40 -5.39 18.57
C SER A 128 3.47 -6.77 17.89
N LEU A 129 4.59 -7.46 18.05
CA LEU A 129 4.87 -8.76 17.42
C LEU A 129 4.48 -9.94 18.32
N LYS A 130 3.24 -9.93 18.84
CA LYS A 130 2.73 -11.02 19.67
C LYS A 130 2.52 -12.30 18.88
#